data_AF-A0A7K2JYM9-F1
#
_entry.id   AF-A0A7K2JYM9-F1
#
_cell.length_a   1.000
_cell.length_b   1.000
_cell.length_c   1.000
_cell.angle_alpha   90.00
_cell.angle_beta   90.00
_cell.angle_gamma   90.00
#
_symmetry.space_group_name_H-M   'P 1'
#
loop_
_entity.id
_entity.type
_entity.pdbx_description
1 polymer ?
#
loop_
_entity_poly.entity_id
_entity_poly.type
_entity_poly.pdbx_seq_one_letter_code
_entity_poly.pdbx_strand_id
1 'polypeptide(L)'
;AREPVCALPRARLLPQRSALRALGVAGARPPLALASTDPAAYVRALASASEAAELTASGGLGDFVWLLQPVGPVDAARLLVDVPDDEEQ
;
A
#
# COMPACT_ATOMS: atom_id res chain seq x y z
N ALA A 1 19.49 17.39 -30.25
CA ALA A 1 19.53 16.39 -29.17
C ALA A 1 18.38 16.68 -28.22
N ARG A 2 17.51 15.70 -27.90
CA ARG A 2 16.47 15.91 -26.88
C ARG A 2 17.17 15.97 -25.52
N GLU A 3 17.08 17.11 -24.85
CA GLU A 3 17.56 17.25 -23.48
C GLU A 3 16.84 16.25 -22.57
N PRO A 4 17.53 15.62 -21.59
CA PRO A 4 16.87 14.75 -20.63
C PRO A 4 15.84 15.58 -19.88
N VAL A 5 14.56 15.19 -20.01
CA VAL A 5 13.45 15.84 -19.33
C VAL A 5 13.66 15.68 -17.83
N CYS A 6 13.92 16.82 -17.17
CA CYS A 6 13.87 17.09 -15.73
C CYS A 6 14.00 15.84 -14.83
N ALA A 7 15.22 15.55 -14.39
CA ALA A 7 15.40 14.73 -13.20
C ALA A 7 14.79 15.51 -12.04
N LEU A 8 13.62 15.09 -11.54
CA LEU A 8 12.99 15.67 -10.37
C LEU A 8 13.89 15.35 -9.16
N PRO A 9 14.67 16.32 -8.64
CA PRO A 9 15.53 16.05 -7.51
C PRO A 9 14.62 15.66 -6.34
N ARG A 10 14.91 14.53 -5.70
CA ARG A 10 14.12 13.94 -4.58
C ARG A 10 12.86 13.18 -4.97
N ALA A 11 12.58 12.90 -6.24
CA ALA A 11 11.53 11.94 -6.58
C ALA A 11 11.91 10.53 -6.12
N ARG A 12 10.95 9.75 -5.61
CA ARG A 12 11.12 8.33 -5.28
C ARG A 12 10.17 7.48 -6.11
N LEU A 13 10.71 6.40 -6.67
CA LEU A 13 9.92 5.33 -7.25
C LEU A 13 9.78 4.19 -6.24
N LEU A 14 8.58 3.66 -6.11
CA LEU A 14 8.27 2.52 -5.25
C LEU A 14 7.12 1.71 -5.84
N PRO A 15 7.06 0.38 -5.59
CA PRO A 15 5.93 -0.41 -6.03
C PRO A 15 4.67 -0.05 -5.23
N GLN A 16 3.51 -0.20 -5.86
CA GLN A 16 2.19 0.09 -5.31
C GLN A 16 1.97 -0.64 -4.00
N ARG A 17 2.36 -1.92 -3.90
CA ARG A 17 2.27 -2.68 -2.65
C ARG A 17 2.99 -2.01 -1.47
N SER A 18 4.16 -1.43 -1.69
CA SER A 18 4.92 -0.76 -0.63
C SER A 18 4.31 0.59 -0.28
N ALA A 19 3.80 1.32 -1.27
CA ALA A 19 3.12 2.60 -1.04
C ALA A 19 1.81 2.41 -0.25
N LEU A 20 1.03 1.40 -0.63
CA LEU A 20 -0.26 1.09 0.00
C LEU A 20 -0.10 0.56 1.43
N ARG A 21 0.89 -0.31 1.69
CA ARG A 21 1.18 -0.77 3.06
C ARG A 21 1.60 0.37 3.98
N ALA A 22 2.45 1.26 3.50
CA ALA A 22 2.82 2.47 4.24
C ALA A 22 1.65 3.45 4.48
N LEU A 23 0.52 3.28 3.77
CA LEU A 23 -0.73 4.01 3.99
C LEU A 23 -1.72 3.23 4.89
N GLY A 24 -1.34 2.06 5.41
CA GLY A 24 -2.19 1.19 6.22
C GLY A 24 -3.16 0.31 5.43
N VAL A 25 -2.96 0.18 4.11
CA VAL A 25 -3.78 -0.70 3.26
C VAL A 25 -3.17 -2.09 3.22
N ALA A 26 -3.76 -3.02 3.98
CA ALA A 26 -3.35 -4.42 4.03
C ALA A 26 -4.56 -5.36 3.86
N GLY A 27 -4.35 -6.45 3.12
CA GLY A 27 -5.37 -7.48 2.87
C GLY A 27 -5.50 -8.52 3.98
N ALA A 28 -5.28 -8.12 5.23
CA ALA A 28 -5.32 -9.03 6.38
C ALA A 28 -6.72 -9.63 6.54
N ARG A 29 -6.80 -10.93 6.84
CA ARG A 29 -8.07 -11.61 7.01
C ARG A 29 -8.78 -11.09 8.27
N PRO A 30 -10.08 -10.75 8.22
CA PRO A 30 -10.84 -10.37 9.42
C PRO A 30 -10.92 -11.51 10.44
N PRO A 31 -11.10 -11.21 11.74
CA PRO A 31 -11.19 -12.23 12.80
C PRO A 31 -12.28 -13.27 12.52
N LEU A 32 -11.94 -14.55 12.58
CA LEU A 32 -12.86 -15.65 12.27
C LEU A 32 -14.08 -15.69 13.20
N ALA A 33 -13.95 -15.20 14.44
CA ALA A 33 -15.07 -15.11 15.38
C ALA A 33 -16.27 -14.31 14.80
N LEU A 34 -16.02 -13.29 13.98
CA LEU A 34 -17.08 -12.54 13.30
C LEU A 34 -17.92 -13.43 12.38
N ALA A 35 -17.33 -14.46 11.76
CA ALA A 35 -18.08 -15.35 10.88
C ALA A 35 -19.20 -16.08 11.62
N SER A 36 -19.09 -16.27 12.93
CA SER A 36 -20.12 -16.90 13.77
C SER A 36 -20.99 -15.89 14.53
N THR A 37 -20.46 -14.73 14.95
CA THR A 37 -21.20 -13.74 15.74
C THR A 37 -21.92 -12.70 14.90
N ASP A 38 -21.35 -12.30 13.76
CA ASP A 38 -21.94 -11.39 12.77
C ASP A 38 -21.43 -11.73 11.36
N PRO A 39 -22.05 -12.73 10.69
CA PRO A 39 -21.60 -13.20 9.37
C PRO A 39 -21.62 -12.09 8.31
N ALA A 40 -22.56 -11.16 8.40
CA ALA A 40 -22.68 -10.07 7.43
C ALA A 40 -21.53 -9.07 7.61
N ALA A 41 -21.13 -8.75 8.84
CA ALA A 41 -19.92 -7.96 9.09
C ALA A 41 -18.67 -8.68 8.63
N TYR A 42 -18.55 -10.00 8.85
CA TYR A 42 -17.42 -10.78 8.38
C TYR A 42 -17.26 -10.71 6.86
N VAL A 43 -18.33 -10.93 6.09
CA VAL A 43 -18.27 -10.90 4.62
C VAL A 43 -17.92 -9.51 4.09
N ARG A 44 -18.48 -8.44 4.70
CA ARG A 44 -18.10 -7.06 4.31
C ARG A 44 -16.63 -6.78 4.57
N ALA A 45 -16.13 -7.15 5.75
CA ALA A 45 -14.71 -6.98 6.08
C ALA A 45 -13.80 -7.83 5.16
N LEU A 46 -14.23 -9.06 4.82
CA LEU A 46 -13.48 -9.95 3.94
C LEU A 46 -13.43 -9.41 2.50
N ALA A 47 -14.52 -8.81 2.02
CA ALA A 47 -14.54 -8.17 0.70
C ALA A 47 -13.51 -7.04 0.62
N SER A 48 -13.51 -6.12 1.59
CA SER A 48 -12.51 -5.04 1.66
C SER A 48 -11.07 -5.57 1.80
N ALA A 49 -10.86 -6.62 2.59
CA ALA A 49 -9.55 -7.26 2.71
C ALA A 49 -9.09 -7.89 1.38
N SER A 50 -10.01 -8.47 0.61
CA SER A 50 -9.70 -9.10 -0.69
C SER A 50 -9.32 -8.06 -1.74
N GLU A 51 -10.05 -6.93 -1.78
CA GLU A 51 -9.70 -5.79 -2.64
C GLU A 51 -8.29 -5.25 -2.31
N ALA A 52 -7.98 -5.06 -1.02
CA ALA A 52 -6.65 -4.63 -0.59
C ALA A 52 -5.57 -5.69 -0.92
N ALA A 53 -5.88 -6.98 -0.81
CA ALA A 53 -4.97 -8.06 -1.18
C ALA A 53 -4.64 -8.04 -2.68
N GLU A 54 -5.63 -7.80 -3.55
CA GLU A 54 -5.41 -7.69 -5.00
C GLU A 54 -4.51 -6.49 -5.34
N LEU A 55 -4.80 -5.33 -4.76
CA LEU A 55 -4.01 -4.10 -4.94
C LEU A 55 -2.55 -4.22 -4.47
N THR A 56 -2.27 -5.15 -3.55
CA THR A 56 -0.93 -5.36 -2.97
C THR A 56 -0.25 -6.65 -3.45
N ALA A 57 -0.89 -7.43 -4.33
CA ALA A 57 -0.38 -8.71 -4.81
C ALA A 57 0.85 -8.56 -5.73
N SER A 58 1.89 -9.36 -5.49
CA SER A 58 3.01 -9.56 -6.41
C SER A 58 2.56 -10.32 -7.67
N GLY A 59 3.10 -9.98 -8.83
CA GLY A 59 2.68 -10.53 -10.12
C GLY A 59 1.35 -9.96 -10.65
N GLY A 60 0.77 -8.99 -9.93
CA GLY A 60 -0.51 -8.36 -10.26
C GLY A 60 -0.48 -6.84 -10.01
N LEU A 61 -1.58 -6.29 -9.50
CA LEU A 61 -1.71 -4.83 -9.30
C LEU A 61 -0.67 -4.26 -8.32
N GLY A 62 -0.16 -5.06 -7.39
CA GLY A 62 0.88 -4.64 -6.45
C GLY A 62 2.24 -4.32 -7.09
N ASP A 63 2.45 -4.66 -8.36
CA ASP A 63 3.66 -4.38 -9.13
C ASP A 63 3.62 -3.05 -9.91
N PHE A 64 2.47 -2.35 -9.94
CA PHE A 64 2.43 -1.00 -10.50
C PHE A 64 3.41 -0.09 -9.77
N VAL A 65 4.11 0.77 -10.51
CA VAL A 65 5.10 1.69 -9.92
C VAL A 65 4.47 3.06 -9.70
N TRP A 66 4.62 3.58 -8.48
CA TRP A 66 4.23 4.94 -8.12
C TRP A 66 5.45 5.87 -8.14
N LEU A 67 5.24 7.12 -8.56
CA LEU A 67 6.20 8.21 -8.42
C LEU A 67 5.74 9.13 -7.30
N LEU A 68 6.59 9.29 -6.30
CA LEU A 68 6.37 10.22 -5.19
C LEU A 68 7.26 11.44 -5.36
N GLN A 69 6.65 12.60 -5.58
CA GLN A 69 7.33 13.89 -5.69
C GLN A 69 6.93 14.78 -4.51
N PRO A 70 7.84 15.05 -3.56
CA PRO A 70 7.59 15.99 -2.49
C PRO A 70 7.42 17.42 -3.05
N VAL A 71 6.50 18.17 -2.48
CA VAL A 71 6.39 19.61 -2.69
C VAL A 71 7.03 20.30 -1.48
N GLY A 72 8.22 20.87 -1.68
CA GLY A 72 8.99 21.54 -0.61
C GLY A 72 10.24 20.76 -0.16
N PRO A 73 10.86 21.15 0.96
CA PRO A 73 12.14 20.61 1.42
C PRO A 73 12.02 19.26 2.15
N VAL A 74 11.12 18.39 1.71
CA VAL A 74 10.94 17.05 2.26
C VAL A 74 11.65 16.03 1.39
N ASP A 75 12.31 15.07 2.02
CA ASP A 75 12.90 13.92 1.34
C ASP A 75 11.83 12.84 1.10
N ALA A 76 11.63 12.43 -0.15
CA ALA A 76 10.67 11.38 -0.49
C ALA A 76 11.00 10.03 0.15
N ALA A 77 12.25 9.77 0.51
CA ALA A 77 12.63 8.57 1.25
C ALA A 77 12.03 8.53 2.67
N ARG A 78 11.67 9.69 3.23
CA ARG A 78 11.00 9.81 4.54
C ARG A 78 9.47 9.80 4.45
N LEU A 79 8.92 9.80 3.24
CA LEU A 79 7.49 9.70 3.01
C LEU A 79 7.11 8.25 2.70
N LEU A 80 5.95 7.82 3.21
CA LEU A 80 5.42 6.46 3.00
C LEU A 80 6.47 5.40 3.37
N VAL A 81 6.94 5.48 4.63
CA VAL A 81 7.75 4.42 5.23
C VAL A 81 6.80 3.32 5.63
N ASP A 82 7.03 2.12 5.07
CA ASP A 82 6.35 0.92 5.53
C ASP A 82 6.87 0.61 6.93
N VAL A 83 6.09 0.97 7.95
CA VAL A 83 6.35 0.52 9.31
C VAL A 83 5.91 -0.93 9.32
N PRO A 84 6.79 -1.90 9.65
CA PRO A 84 6.35 -3.28 9.77
C PRO A 84 5.16 -3.28 10.71
N ASP A 85 4.03 -3.81 10.24
CA ASP A 85 2.87 -4.04 11.10
C ASP A 85 3.42 -4.80 12.32
N ASP A 86 3.31 -4.21 13.52
CA ASP A 86 3.64 -4.90 14.76
C ASP A 86 2.84 -6.21 14.72
N GLU A 87 3.55 -7.34 14.55
CA GLU A 87 2.95 -8.68 14.57
C GLU A 87 2.45 -8.93 15.99
N GLU A 88 1.28 -8.39 16.31
CA GLU A 88 0.67 -8.53 17.61
C GLU A 88 -0.11 -9.86 17.67
N GLN A 89 0.58 -10.86 18.23
CA GLN A 89 0.17 -11.95 19.13
C GLN A 89 -1.15 -12.71 18.88
#